data_AF-A0A2B4RRS3-F1
#
_entry.id   AF-A0A2B4RRS3-F1
#
_cell.length_a   1.000
_cell.length_b   1.000
_cell.length_c   1.000
_cell.angle_alpha   90.00
_cell.angle_beta   90.00
_cell.angle_gamma   90.00
#
_symmetry.space_group_name_H-M   'P 1'
#
loop_
_entity.id
_entity.type
_entity.pdbx_description
1 polymer ?
#
loop_
_entity_poly.entity_id
_entity_poly.type
_entity_poly.pdbx_seq_one_letter_code
_entity_poly.pdbx_strand_id
1 'polypeptide(L)'
;MVLAGRMTIRLLAVLCAWALIAEFTLSLPEGEHPEELDLDGPVAPGEEEVKTRKKRQSGCKDLLNYCSQWPDNYCQTYKDYMKKNCPRKCGYCSGPTDPPPCQDKSRHCTNWKNRGFCDPSSQYHIYMKNNCGKTCGFCGGGGGGGGGGGGGGGGGGGGGGGGGGGGGGGGGGGGGSFCSVSNASNKVKSCTFDNGMCDWHNVPFDDEIDFVIKSSSSGGPSSGAGGSGKFLVTEGNGKAQLLIPLELVLGDHNADYGTMCIRFNYYMTGGTLKLYEIENKKGSNRQPIGSASGNRGQWNCMKWSVKVSVKRQLMFEATTSGGVVAIDDISFTENGCT
;
A
#
# COMPACT_ATOMS: atom_id res chain seq x y z
N MET A 1 -69.41 36.79 -4.97
CA MET A 1 -68.10 36.71 -4.30
C MET A 1 -67.10 36.19 -5.32
N VAL A 2 -66.11 37.04 -5.62
CA VAL A 2 -64.82 36.83 -6.31
C VAL A 2 -64.80 36.19 -7.71
N LEU A 3 -64.29 36.97 -8.68
CA LEU A 3 -63.16 36.63 -9.57
C LEU A 3 -62.83 37.92 -10.36
N ALA A 4 -61.95 38.76 -9.82
CA ALA A 4 -60.49 38.74 -9.98
C ALA A 4 -60.09 39.00 -11.44
N GLY A 5 -59.56 40.20 -11.67
CA GLY A 5 -59.11 40.68 -12.96
C GLY A 5 -57.69 41.20 -12.93
N ARG A 6 -57.26 41.60 -14.13
CA ARG A 6 -56.13 42.49 -14.48
C ARG A 6 -54.74 41.90 -14.20
N MET A 7 -53.72 42.02 -15.08
CA MET A 7 -53.42 43.02 -16.11
C MET A 7 -52.29 42.46 -17.02
N THR A 8 -52.48 42.54 -18.35
CA THR A 8 -51.58 43.09 -19.42
C THR A 8 -50.05 43.18 -19.18
N ILE A 9 -49.09 43.03 -20.11
CA ILE A 9 -48.99 43.01 -21.59
C ILE A 9 -47.54 42.57 -22.01
N ARG A 10 -47.43 41.77 -23.10
CA ARG A 10 -46.37 41.58 -24.13
C ARG A 10 -44.86 41.72 -23.82
N LEU A 11 -44.06 40.68 -24.20
CA LEU A 11 -43.14 40.68 -25.36
C LEU A 11 -42.53 39.26 -25.62
N LEU A 12 -42.10 39.04 -26.87
CA LEU A 12 -41.79 37.77 -27.59
C LEU A 12 -40.59 36.92 -27.10
N ALA A 13 -40.63 35.59 -27.32
CA ALA A 13 -39.52 34.77 -27.87
C ALA A 13 -39.89 33.28 -28.18
N VAL A 14 -39.78 32.95 -29.48
CA VAL A 14 -39.21 31.75 -30.15
C VAL A 14 -39.78 30.33 -29.92
N LEU A 15 -40.09 29.71 -31.07
CA LEU A 15 -40.82 28.48 -31.34
C LEU A 15 -39.96 27.21 -31.32
N CYS A 16 -40.62 26.11 -30.97
CA CYS A 16 -40.18 24.72 -31.09
C CYS A 16 -40.94 24.09 -32.28
N ALA A 17 -40.28 23.34 -33.18
CA ALA A 17 -40.99 22.57 -34.20
C ALA A 17 -40.27 21.25 -34.51
N TRP A 18 -41.08 20.20 -34.50
CA TRP A 18 -40.76 18.78 -34.62
C TRP A 18 -40.75 18.29 -36.07
N ALA A 19 -40.07 17.16 -36.23
CA ALA A 19 -40.05 16.13 -37.27
C ALA A 19 -41.20 16.05 -38.30
N LEU A 20 -40.83 15.69 -39.55
CA LEU A 20 -41.26 14.51 -40.33
C LEU A 20 -41.02 14.76 -41.83
N ILE A 21 -40.06 14.07 -42.46
CA ILE A 21 -40.08 13.82 -43.92
C ILE A 21 -39.58 12.40 -44.17
N ALA A 22 -40.45 11.57 -44.73
CA ALA A 22 -40.15 10.30 -45.37
C ALA A 22 -40.52 10.41 -46.86
N GLU A 23 -39.79 9.62 -47.66
CA GLU A 23 -40.03 9.20 -49.05
C GLU A 23 -39.76 10.19 -50.20
N PHE A 24 -38.67 9.90 -50.94
CA PHE A 24 -38.68 9.99 -52.40
C PHE A 24 -37.65 8.99 -52.98
N THR A 25 -38.15 7.93 -53.61
CA THR A 25 -37.39 7.00 -54.44
C THR A 25 -37.31 7.52 -55.87
N LEU A 26 -36.13 7.67 -56.46
CA LEU A 26 -35.95 7.65 -57.92
C LEU A 26 -34.60 7.06 -58.32
N SER A 27 -34.72 6.10 -59.22
CA SER A 27 -33.74 5.28 -59.94
C SER A 27 -32.68 6.08 -60.71
N LEU A 28 -31.43 5.62 -60.72
CA LEU A 28 -30.38 6.01 -61.67
C LEU A 28 -29.78 4.77 -62.36
N PRO A 29 -29.46 4.82 -63.67
CA PRO A 29 -29.14 3.66 -64.49
C PRO A 29 -27.65 3.27 -64.44
N GLU A 30 -27.39 2.00 -64.75
CA GLU A 30 -26.07 1.37 -64.92
C GLU A 30 -25.43 1.68 -66.29
N GLY A 31 -24.09 1.71 -66.31
CA GLY A 31 -23.26 1.35 -67.47
C GLY A 31 -22.55 2.49 -68.20
N GLU A 32 -21.22 2.57 -68.09
CA GLU A 32 -20.27 2.16 -69.15
C GLU A 32 -18.83 2.57 -68.78
N HIS A 33 -17.92 1.60 -68.90
CA HIS A 33 -16.50 1.65 -68.57
C HIS A 33 -15.71 1.53 -69.89
N PRO A 34 -14.74 2.40 -70.21
CA PRO A 34 -13.80 2.11 -71.28
C PRO A 34 -12.54 1.40 -70.78
N GLU A 35 -11.97 0.63 -71.69
CA GLU A 35 -10.93 -0.40 -71.59
C GLU A 35 -9.54 0.02 -71.08
N GLU A 36 -8.84 -1.02 -70.61
CA GLU A 36 -7.45 -1.11 -70.18
C GLU A 36 -6.42 -0.65 -71.22
N LEU A 37 -5.34 -0.06 -70.72
CA LEU A 37 -4.07 0.04 -71.43
C LEU A 37 -2.98 -0.44 -70.48
N ASP A 38 -2.70 -1.74 -70.55
CA ASP A 38 -1.67 -2.42 -69.77
C ASP A 38 -0.27 -1.96 -70.19
N LEU A 39 0.41 -1.29 -69.26
CA LEU A 39 1.86 -1.13 -69.31
C LEU A 39 2.45 -1.75 -68.04
N ASP A 40 3.02 -2.95 -68.21
CA ASP A 40 3.71 -3.74 -67.20
C ASP A 40 4.77 -2.90 -66.45
N GLY A 41 4.42 -2.49 -65.23
CA GLY A 41 5.36 -1.95 -64.24
C GLY A 41 5.93 -3.07 -63.36
N PRO A 42 7.18 -2.97 -62.90
CA PRO A 42 7.83 -4.03 -62.12
C PRO A 42 7.09 -4.31 -60.81
N VAL A 43 6.73 -5.58 -60.61
CA VAL A 43 6.11 -6.13 -59.41
C VAL A 43 6.93 -5.76 -58.17
N ALA A 44 6.33 -4.96 -57.30
CA ALA A 44 6.87 -4.71 -55.96
C ALA A 44 6.87 -6.03 -55.17
N PRO A 45 7.98 -6.41 -54.50
CA PRO A 45 7.98 -7.59 -53.65
C PRO A 45 7.05 -7.33 -52.47
N GLY A 46 6.24 -8.37 -52.18
CA GLY A 46 5.11 -8.33 -51.28
C GLY A 46 5.40 -7.71 -49.91
N GLU A 47 4.34 -7.10 -49.39
CA GLU A 47 4.13 -6.78 -47.99
C GLU A 47 4.33 -8.02 -47.09
N GLU A 48 5.58 -8.33 -46.76
CA GLU A 48 5.86 -9.07 -45.53
C GLU A 48 5.41 -8.16 -44.37
N GLU A 49 4.48 -8.66 -43.56
CA GLU A 49 4.09 -8.02 -42.31
C GLU A 49 5.35 -7.64 -41.52
N VAL A 50 5.63 -6.34 -41.44
CA VAL A 50 6.66 -5.81 -40.55
C VAL A 50 6.20 -6.12 -39.14
N LYS A 51 6.66 -7.26 -38.60
CA LYS A 51 6.59 -7.59 -37.18
C LYS A 51 7.23 -6.43 -36.44
N THR A 52 6.40 -5.51 -35.97
CA THR A 52 6.82 -4.38 -35.16
C THR A 52 7.56 -4.95 -33.95
N ARG A 53 8.89 -4.84 -33.96
CA ARG A 53 9.71 -5.23 -32.82
C ARG A 53 9.22 -4.41 -31.64
N LYS A 54 8.52 -5.03 -30.68
CA LYS A 54 8.21 -4.43 -29.38
C LYS A 54 9.52 -3.82 -28.85
N LYS A 55 9.55 -2.50 -28.78
CA LYS A 55 10.72 -1.73 -28.36
C LYS A 55 11.16 -2.27 -26.99
N ARG A 56 12.35 -2.88 -26.91
CA ARG A 56 12.92 -3.36 -25.64
C ARG A 56 12.96 -2.16 -24.67
N GLN A 57 12.20 -2.23 -23.58
CA GLN A 57 12.30 -1.25 -22.50
C GLN A 57 13.61 -1.54 -21.73
N SER A 58 14.74 -1.06 -22.25
CA SER A 58 15.99 -1.05 -21.50
C SER A 58 15.77 -0.24 -20.21
N GLY A 59 15.91 -0.89 -19.05
CA GLY A 59 15.80 -0.25 -17.74
C GLY A 59 14.48 -0.44 -16.98
N CYS A 60 13.57 -1.32 -17.42
CA CYS A 60 12.36 -1.63 -16.65
C CYS A 60 12.70 -2.43 -15.39
N LYS A 61 12.60 -1.77 -14.22
CA LYS A 61 12.85 -2.36 -12.90
C LYS A 61 11.88 -1.80 -11.87
N ASP A 62 11.65 -2.58 -10.82
CA ASP A 62 10.99 -2.07 -9.63
C ASP A 62 11.82 -0.92 -9.04
N LEU A 63 11.17 0.22 -8.83
CA LEU A 63 11.77 1.42 -8.23
C LEU A 63 11.76 1.36 -6.70
N LEU A 64 10.80 0.62 -6.14
CA LEU A 64 10.69 0.38 -4.69
C LEU A 64 11.28 -0.99 -4.36
N ASN A 65 12.14 -1.04 -3.35
CA ASN A 65 12.80 -2.27 -2.89
C ASN A 65 11.84 -3.29 -2.24
N TYR A 66 10.60 -2.89 -1.97
CA TYR A 66 9.53 -3.71 -1.39
C TYR A 66 8.43 -4.09 -2.38
N CYS A 67 8.56 -3.77 -3.68
CA CYS A 67 7.54 -4.10 -4.69
C CYS A 67 7.08 -5.56 -4.66
N SER A 68 7.99 -6.46 -4.33
CA SER A 68 7.74 -7.89 -4.30
C SER A 68 6.86 -8.37 -3.16
N GLN A 69 6.65 -7.53 -2.14
CA GLN A 69 5.84 -7.81 -0.95
C GLN A 69 4.37 -7.40 -1.14
N TRP A 70 4.07 -6.58 -2.14
CA TRP A 70 2.69 -6.19 -2.42
C TRP A 70 1.86 -7.42 -2.79
N PRO A 71 0.63 -7.55 -2.26
CA PRO A 71 -0.33 -8.55 -2.70
C PRO A 71 -0.51 -8.51 -4.21
N ASP A 72 -0.67 -9.66 -4.87
CA ASP A 72 -0.75 -9.71 -6.34
C ASP A 72 -1.92 -8.89 -6.89
N ASN A 73 -3.04 -8.81 -6.15
CA ASN A 73 -4.20 -8.01 -6.54
C ASN A 73 -3.90 -6.50 -6.61
N TYR A 74 -2.82 -6.01 -5.99
CA TYR A 74 -2.42 -4.59 -6.10
C TYR A 74 -2.04 -4.23 -7.52
N CYS A 75 -1.54 -5.18 -8.31
CA CYS A 75 -1.25 -4.95 -9.71
C CYS A 75 -2.50 -4.50 -10.46
N GLN A 76 -3.68 -5.02 -10.13
CA GLN A 76 -4.94 -4.65 -10.75
C GLN A 76 -5.62 -3.47 -10.02
N THR A 77 -5.68 -3.50 -8.69
CA THR A 77 -6.34 -2.47 -7.88
C THR A 77 -5.65 -1.11 -7.97
N TYR A 78 -4.32 -1.09 -8.01
CA TYR A 78 -3.49 0.13 -8.05
C TYR A 78 -2.63 0.17 -9.31
N LYS A 79 -3.25 -0.14 -10.45
CA LYS A 79 -2.60 -0.35 -11.74
C LYS A 79 -1.58 0.72 -12.10
N ASP A 80 -1.93 1.99 -12.00
CA ASP A 80 -1.05 3.10 -12.41
C ASP A 80 0.14 3.26 -11.47
N TYR A 81 -0.09 3.15 -10.17
CA TYR A 81 0.96 3.17 -9.16
C TYR A 81 1.95 2.02 -9.35
N MET A 82 1.42 0.81 -9.50
CA MET A 82 2.23 -0.39 -9.68
C MET A 82 2.96 -0.38 -11.02
N LYS A 83 2.36 0.17 -12.08
CA LYS A 83 3.02 0.39 -13.37
C LYS A 83 4.18 1.37 -13.31
N LYS A 84 4.10 2.37 -12.43
CA LYS A 84 5.16 3.37 -12.26
C LYS A 84 6.29 2.87 -11.36
N ASN A 85 5.93 2.26 -10.22
CA ASN A 85 6.86 1.98 -9.13
C ASN A 85 7.29 0.51 -9.06
N CYS A 86 6.43 -0.40 -9.49
CA CYS A 86 6.62 -1.84 -9.42
C CYS A 86 6.36 -2.54 -10.76
N PRO A 87 6.86 -1.99 -11.90
CA PRO A 87 6.48 -2.50 -13.22
C PRO A 87 6.95 -3.94 -13.45
N ARG A 88 8.01 -4.38 -12.76
CA ARG A 88 8.52 -5.74 -12.90
C ARG A 88 7.69 -6.72 -12.08
N LYS A 89 7.36 -6.40 -10.82
CA LYS A 89 6.44 -7.21 -10.00
C LYS A 89 5.13 -7.48 -10.72
N CYS A 90 4.55 -6.47 -11.37
CA CYS A 90 3.24 -6.57 -11.99
C CYS A 90 3.25 -6.95 -13.48
N GLY A 91 4.40 -7.36 -14.02
CA GLY A 91 4.49 -7.81 -15.41
C GLY A 91 4.24 -6.69 -16.43
N TYR A 92 4.39 -5.43 -16.05
CA TYR A 92 4.25 -4.27 -16.94
C TYR A 92 5.50 -3.99 -17.78
N CYS A 93 6.62 -4.62 -17.46
CA CYS A 93 7.81 -4.60 -18.29
C CYS A 93 7.59 -5.36 -19.61
N SER A 94 8.02 -4.77 -20.73
CA SER A 94 8.01 -5.44 -22.03
C SER A 94 9.43 -5.86 -22.45
N GLY A 95 9.67 -7.18 -22.49
CA GLY A 95 10.96 -7.80 -22.84
C GLY A 95 11.60 -8.57 -21.66
N PRO A 96 12.70 -9.30 -21.88
CA PRO A 96 13.43 -9.97 -20.80
C PRO A 96 13.97 -8.91 -19.83
N THR A 97 13.56 -9.01 -18.57
CA THR A 97 14.03 -8.15 -17.48
C THR A 97 15.40 -8.62 -17.04
N ASP A 98 16.35 -7.70 -16.82
CA ASP A 98 17.63 -8.08 -16.24
C ASP A 98 17.39 -8.77 -14.88
N PRO A 99 17.96 -9.97 -14.65
CA PRO A 99 17.84 -10.60 -13.34
C PRO A 99 18.41 -9.64 -12.29
N PRO A 100 17.80 -9.55 -11.11
CA PRO A 100 18.33 -8.70 -10.05
C PRO A 100 19.80 -9.09 -9.80
N PRO A 101 20.72 -8.12 -9.63
CA PRO A 101 22.12 -8.42 -9.39
C PRO A 101 22.22 -9.37 -8.18
N CYS A 102 22.87 -10.52 -8.40
CA CYS A 102 23.09 -11.51 -7.37
C CYS A 102 24.10 -10.97 -6.36
N GLN A 103 23.59 -10.30 -5.34
CA GLN A 103 24.38 -9.83 -4.22
C GLN A 103 23.50 -9.73 -2.98
N ASP A 104 24.15 -9.81 -1.82
CA ASP A 104 23.51 -9.41 -0.58
C ASP A 104 23.57 -7.89 -0.48
N LYS A 105 22.40 -7.26 -0.44
CA LYS A 105 22.20 -5.82 -0.32
C LYS A 105 22.18 -5.34 1.13
N SER A 106 22.10 -6.26 2.09
CA SER A 106 22.11 -5.97 3.52
C SER A 106 23.20 -6.74 4.25
N ARG A 107 23.85 -6.08 5.21
CA ARG A 107 24.79 -6.71 6.16
C ARG A 107 24.12 -7.75 7.06
N HIS A 108 22.79 -7.74 7.17
CA HIS A 108 22.02 -8.59 8.06
C HIS A 108 21.53 -9.89 7.39
N CYS A 109 21.84 -10.11 6.10
CA CYS A 109 21.38 -11.29 5.38
C CYS A 109 21.70 -12.62 6.10
N THR A 110 22.87 -12.73 6.74
CA THR A 110 23.24 -13.91 7.54
C THR A 110 22.30 -14.12 8.73
N ASN A 111 21.96 -13.05 9.45
CA ASN A 111 21.06 -13.14 10.60
C ASN A 111 19.64 -13.52 10.17
N TRP A 112 19.15 -12.93 9.08
CA TRP A 112 17.82 -13.24 8.54
C TRP A 112 17.72 -14.66 7.99
N LYS A 113 18.79 -15.17 7.37
CA LYS A 113 18.88 -16.59 7.01
C LYS A 113 18.74 -17.50 8.22
N ASN A 114 19.44 -17.20 9.31
CA ASN A 114 19.38 -17.98 10.54
C ASN A 114 18.00 -17.94 11.21
N ARG A 115 17.22 -16.88 10.97
CA ARG A 115 15.80 -16.77 11.38
C ARG A 115 14.82 -17.50 10.44
N GLY A 116 15.31 -18.19 9.41
CA GLY A 116 14.49 -18.94 8.46
C GLY A 116 13.84 -18.07 7.38
N PHE A 117 14.26 -16.82 7.19
CA PHE A 117 13.58 -15.91 6.26
C PHE A 117 13.80 -16.27 4.78
N CYS A 118 14.82 -17.09 4.49
CA CYS A 118 15.03 -17.65 3.16
C CYS A 118 13.99 -18.71 2.78
N ASP A 119 13.24 -19.28 3.75
CA ASP A 119 12.29 -20.36 3.50
C ASP A 119 11.12 -19.89 2.60
N PRO A 120 10.68 -20.66 1.58
CA PRO A 120 9.49 -20.35 0.77
C PRO A 120 8.21 -20.05 1.55
N SER A 121 8.02 -20.63 2.73
CA SER A 121 6.86 -20.40 3.59
C SER A 121 7.01 -19.13 4.44
N SER A 122 8.19 -18.51 4.46
CA SER A 122 8.39 -17.25 5.18
C SER A 122 7.68 -16.11 4.45
N GLN A 123 6.95 -15.27 5.19
CA GLN A 123 6.42 -14.01 4.68
C GLN A 123 7.51 -13.09 4.07
N TYR A 124 8.77 -13.30 4.46
CA TYR A 124 9.94 -12.54 4.00
C TYR A 124 10.66 -13.17 2.80
N HIS A 125 10.22 -14.36 2.33
CA HIS A 125 10.89 -15.13 1.27
C HIS A 125 11.18 -14.30 0.03
N ILE A 126 10.19 -13.54 -0.43
CA ILE A 126 10.30 -12.76 -1.66
C ILE A 126 11.27 -11.57 -1.46
N TYR A 127 11.31 -10.97 -0.28
CA TYR A 127 12.31 -9.95 0.01
C TYR A 127 13.72 -10.54 0.03
N MET A 128 13.89 -11.71 0.67
CA MET A 128 15.18 -12.38 0.74
C MET A 128 15.70 -12.74 -0.66
N LYS A 129 14.81 -13.10 -1.61
CA LYS A 129 15.15 -13.24 -3.04
C LYS A 129 15.71 -11.97 -3.67
N ASN A 130 15.15 -10.82 -3.34
CA ASN A 130 15.54 -9.54 -3.94
C ASN A 130 16.72 -8.85 -3.26
N ASN A 131 17.03 -9.20 -2.01
CA ASN A 131 18.00 -8.47 -1.19
C ASN A 131 19.09 -9.34 -0.56
N CYS A 132 18.86 -10.64 -0.40
CA CYS A 132 19.81 -11.58 0.19
C CYS A 132 20.04 -12.78 -0.73
N GLY A 133 20.07 -12.50 -2.04
CA GLY A 133 20.13 -13.53 -3.07
C GLY A 133 21.33 -14.45 -2.92
N LYS A 134 22.47 -13.91 -2.46
CA LYS A 134 23.70 -14.68 -2.27
C LYS A 134 23.63 -15.51 -0.99
N THR A 135 23.30 -14.89 0.14
CA THR A 135 23.19 -15.57 1.44
C THR A 135 22.15 -16.70 1.44
N CYS A 136 21.00 -16.46 0.82
CA CYS A 136 19.93 -17.45 0.70
C CYS A 136 20.10 -18.45 -0.45
N GLY A 137 21.15 -18.32 -1.27
CA GLY A 137 21.40 -19.24 -2.39
C GLY A 137 20.42 -19.11 -3.56
N PHE A 138 19.73 -17.98 -3.70
CA PHE A 138 18.79 -17.73 -4.81
C PHE A 138 19.47 -17.39 -6.14
N CYS A 139 20.79 -17.30 -6.16
CA CYS A 139 21.57 -16.88 -7.30
C CYS A 139 21.81 -17.93 -8.40
N GLY A 140 21.13 -19.08 -8.37
CA GLY A 140 21.24 -20.12 -9.39
C GLY A 140 19.99 -20.17 -10.27
N GLY A 141 20.02 -19.50 -11.43
CA GLY A 141 18.90 -19.51 -12.37
C GLY A 141 19.33 -19.17 -13.80
N GLY A 142 19.96 -20.13 -14.47
CA GLY A 142 20.28 -20.05 -15.90
C GLY A 142 20.49 -21.44 -16.52
N GLY A 143 19.40 -22.04 -17.02
CA GLY A 143 19.40 -23.08 -18.06
C GLY A 143 19.62 -24.54 -17.64
N GLY A 144 18.76 -25.45 -18.17
CA GLY A 144 19.03 -26.88 -18.31
C GLY A 144 18.04 -27.81 -17.60
N GLY A 145 17.32 -28.62 -18.37
CA GLY A 145 16.24 -29.50 -17.90
C GLY A 145 16.64 -30.89 -17.39
N GLY A 146 15.60 -31.70 -17.15
CA GLY A 146 15.64 -33.07 -16.62
C GLY A 146 15.46 -33.09 -15.09
N GLY A 147 14.55 -33.80 -14.44
CA GLY A 147 13.75 -34.95 -14.83
C GLY A 147 13.72 -35.90 -13.62
N GLY A 148 12.53 -36.25 -13.11
CA GLY A 148 12.30 -37.25 -12.05
C GLY A 148 12.63 -36.80 -10.62
N GLY A 149 11.91 -37.16 -9.57
CA GLY A 149 10.80 -38.08 -9.39
C GLY A 149 10.79 -38.55 -7.92
N GLY A 150 9.60 -38.67 -7.32
CA GLY A 150 9.32 -39.35 -6.03
C GLY A 150 9.74 -38.59 -4.75
N GLY A 151 9.01 -38.62 -3.64
CA GLY A 151 7.80 -39.34 -3.24
C GLY A 151 7.65 -39.31 -1.70
N GLY A 152 6.40 -39.45 -1.21
CA GLY A 152 6.01 -39.76 0.19
C GLY A 152 6.05 -38.57 1.16
N GLY A 153 5.00 -38.18 1.89
CA GLY A 153 3.99 -38.92 2.68
C GLY A 153 4.25 -38.57 4.16
N GLY A 154 3.31 -38.30 5.07
CA GLY A 154 1.86 -38.22 5.13
C GLY A 154 1.41 -37.85 6.57
N GLY A 155 0.10 -37.70 6.78
CA GLY A 155 -0.63 -37.73 8.07
C GLY A 155 -0.62 -36.44 8.92
N GLY A 156 -1.70 -35.98 9.58
CA GLY A 156 -3.07 -36.48 9.78
C GLY A 156 -3.59 -36.08 11.18
N GLY A 157 -4.87 -35.66 11.28
CA GLY A 157 -5.68 -35.46 12.51
C GLY A 157 -5.63 -34.04 13.10
N GLY A 158 -6.71 -33.27 13.34
CA GLY A 158 -8.07 -33.55 13.86
C GLY A 158 -8.14 -33.03 15.31
N GLY A 159 -9.12 -32.29 15.84
CA GLY A 159 -10.36 -31.65 15.42
C GLY A 159 -10.96 -30.88 16.63
N GLY A 160 -12.06 -30.14 16.40
CA GLY A 160 -13.17 -29.97 17.36
C GLY A 160 -13.07 -28.97 18.52
N GLY A 161 -14.18 -28.24 18.74
CA GLY A 161 -14.59 -27.70 20.05
C GLY A 161 -14.88 -26.21 20.08
N GLY A 162 -16.13 -25.82 20.36
CA GLY A 162 -16.64 -24.46 20.30
C GLY A 162 -16.90 -23.78 21.66
N GLY A 163 -17.60 -22.64 21.59
CA GLY A 163 -18.53 -22.17 22.62
C GLY A 163 -18.03 -21.16 23.67
N GLY A 164 -18.85 -20.11 23.86
CA GLY A 164 -18.86 -19.20 25.02
C GLY A 164 -18.08 -17.90 24.79
N GLY A 165 -18.65 -16.68 24.82
CA GLY A 165 -19.76 -16.20 25.66
C GLY A 165 -19.20 -15.66 26.97
N GLY A 166 -19.16 -14.35 27.15
CA GLY A 166 -18.77 -13.73 28.42
C GLY A 166 -18.45 -12.25 28.30
N GLY A 167 -19.41 -11.41 28.69
CA GLY A 167 -19.21 -9.98 28.90
C GLY A 167 -18.55 -9.64 30.23
N GLY A 168 -18.29 -8.35 30.41
CA GLY A 168 -17.73 -7.71 31.61
C GLY A 168 -16.76 -6.61 31.15
N GLY A 169 -16.96 -5.31 31.36
CA GLY A 169 -17.70 -4.64 32.42
C GLY A 169 -16.72 -4.14 33.48
N GLY A 170 -16.51 -2.82 33.54
CA GLY A 170 -15.69 -2.12 34.55
C GLY A 170 -14.30 -1.75 34.01
N GLY A 171 -13.84 -0.50 34.00
CA GLY A 171 -14.20 0.66 34.82
C GLY A 171 -12.95 1.13 35.57
N GLY A 172 -12.63 2.42 35.51
CA GLY A 172 -11.70 3.04 36.46
C GLY A 172 -10.66 3.96 35.84
N GLY A 173 -10.87 5.26 36.03
CA GLY A 173 -10.04 6.34 35.51
C GLY A 173 -8.57 6.36 35.97
N GLY A 174 -7.75 6.96 35.12
CA GLY A 174 -6.45 7.53 35.45
C GLY A 174 -6.23 8.71 34.52
N GLY A 175 -6.24 9.93 35.06
CA GLY A 175 -6.24 11.21 34.33
C GLY A 175 -4.94 11.54 33.59
N GLY A 176 -4.56 10.71 32.62
CA GLY A 176 -3.71 11.11 31.50
C GLY A 176 -4.59 11.45 30.30
N SER A 177 -4.29 12.52 29.57
CA SER A 177 -4.96 12.79 28.30
C SER A 177 -4.80 11.55 27.43
N PHE A 178 -5.91 10.91 27.08
CA PHE A 178 -5.97 9.75 26.21
C PHE A 178 -6.34 10.20 24.80
N CYS A 179 -5.65 9.69 23.78
CA CYS A 179 -5.99 9.94 22.40
C CYS A 179 -7.10 8.95 22.01
N SER A 180 -8.36 9.35 22.22
CA SER A 180 -9.48 8.55 21.71
C SER A 180 -9.52 8.60 20.19
N VAL A 181 -9.78 7.45 19.54
CA VAL A 181 -10.04 7.38 18.09
C VAL A 181 -11.39 8.01 17.70
N SER A 182 -12.21 8.44 18.67
CA SER A 182 -13.40 9.24 18.40
C SER A 182 -13.08 10.53 17.64
N ASN A 183 -13.99 10.96 16.76
CA ASN A 183 -13.83 12.13 15.88
C ASN A 183 -12.63 12.06 14.92
N ALA A 184 -12.12 10.86 14.63
CA ALA A 184 -11.15 10.67 13.56
C ALA A 184 -11.76 11.09 12.22
N SER A 185 -10.95 11.74 11.38
CA SER A 185 -11.28 11.95 9.97
C SER A 185 -11.38 10.61 9.26
N ASN A 186 -12.30 10.52 8.31
CA ASN A 186 -12.43 9.36 7.42
C ASN A 186 -11.42 9.36 6.26
N LYS A 187 -10.59 10.41 6.14
CA LYS A 187 -9.55 10.56 5.09
C LYS A 187 -8.43 9.54 5.21
N VAL A 188 -8.07 9.17 6.45
CA VAL A 188 -7.10 8.12 6.75
C VAL A 188 -7.72 7.22 7.81
N LYS A 189 -7.77 5.92 7.55
CA LYS A 189 -8.39 4.96 8.46
C LYS A 189 -7.66 4.94 9.80
N SER A 190 -8.42 4.97 10.90
CA SER A 190 -7.88 4.76 12.24
C SER A 190 -7.46 3.31 12.47
N CYS A 191 -6.56 3.08 13.43
CA CYS A 191 -6.09 1.76 13.77
C CYS A 191 -5.97 1.57 15.28
N THR A 192 -6.75 0.63 15.82
CA THR A 192 -6.75 0.19 17.22
C THR A 192 -5.95 -1.11 17.42
N PHE A 193 -5.41 -1.70 16.35
CA PHE A 193 -4.66 -2.96 16.35
C PHE A 193 -5.39 -4.23 16.85
N ASP A 194 -6.64 -4.14 17.27
CA ASP A 194 -7.43 -5.29 17.74
C ASP A 194 -7.60 -6.38 16.67
N ASN A 195 -7.70 -5.96 15.42
CA ASN A 195 -7.97 -6.79 14.25
C ASN A 195 -6.79 -6.89 13.28
N GLY A 196 -5.56 -6.61 13.73
CA GLY A 196 -4.35 -6.68 12.92
C GLY A 196 -3.67 -5.33 12.72
N MET A 197 -2.73 -5.25 11.78
CA MET A 197 -1.87 -4.07 11.57
C MET A 197 -2.58 -2.90 10.86
N CYS A 198 -3.84 -3.05 10.44
CA CYS A 198 -4.53 -2.13 9.55
C CYS A 198 -3.69 -1.88 8.28
N ASP A 199 -3.37 -0.62 7.97
CA ASP A 199 -2.53 -0.23 6.84
C ASP A 199 -1.07 0.08 7.26
N TRP A 200 -0.70 -0.27 8.49
CA TRP A 200 0.66 -0.12 8.99
C TRP A 200 1.49 -1.36 8.70
N HIS A 201 2.78 -1.17 8.42
CA HIS A 201 3.68 -2.26 8.05
C HIS A 201 5.01 -2.11 8.79
N ASN A 202 5.49 -3.21 9.38
CA ASN A 202 6.88 -3.26 9.84
C ASN A 202 7.81 -3.05 8.65
N VAL A 203 8.84 -2.21 8.82
CA VAL A 203 9.88 -2.01 7.81
C VAL A 203 10.88 -3.14 7.96
N PRO A 204 10.85 -4.16 7.10
CA PRO A 204 11.28 -5.48 7.55
C PRO A 204 12.81 -5.67 7.65
N PHE A 205 13.63 -4.61 7.45
CA PHE A 205 15.05 -4.74 7.15
C PHE A 205 15.97 -3.54 7.50
N ASP A 206 15.48 -2.46 8.09
CA ASP A 206 16.33 -1.41 8.68
C ASP A 206 16.28 -1.45 10.22
N ASP A 207 15.58 -2.42 10.80
CA ASP A 207 15.32 -2.49 12.23
C ASP A 207 15.82 -3.83 12.83
N GLU A 208 16.21 -3.80 14.10
CA GLU A 208 16.83 -4.93 14.81
C GLU A 208 15.76 -5.84 15.44
N ILE A 209 14.59 -5.26 15.69
CA ILE A 209 13.39 -5.84 16.29
C ILE A 209 12.13 -5.28 15.58
N ASP A 210 11.04 -6.03 15.55
CA ASP A 210 9.77 -5.61 14.92
C ASP A 210 8.78 -5.07 15.96
N PHE A 211 7.74 -4.35 15.51
CA PHE A 211 6.52 -4.21 16.31
C PHE A 211 5.67 -5.48 16.20
N VAL A 212 5.16 -5.94 17.33
CA VAL A 212 4.27 -7.10 17.43
C VAL A 212 2.97 -6.71 18.11
N ILE A 213 1.86 -7.31 17.67
CA ILE A 213 0.55 -7.08 18.30
C ILE A 213 0.45 -7.95 19.56
N LYS A 214 0.17 -7.33 20.71
CA LYS A 214 -0.05 -8.04 21.97
C LYS A 214 -1.28 -7.49 22.71
N SER A 215 -1.85 -8.30 23.60
CA SER A 215 -2.86 -7.87 24.57
C SER A 215 -2.27 -7.49 25.93
N SER A 216 -1.04 -7.91 26.21
CA SER A 216 -0.27 -7.57 27.41
C SER A 216 1.21 -7.82 27.17
N SER A 217 2.07 -7.22 27.99
CA SER A 217 3.53 -7.35 27.88
C SER A 217 4.19 -7.32 29.25
N SER A 218 5.34 -8.01 29.37
CA SER A 218 6.00 -8.25 30.66
C SER A 218 6.52 -6.97 31.32
N GLY A 219 6.99 -6.01 30.52
CA GLY A 219 7.40 -4.68 30.97
C GLY A 219 6.31 -3.62 30.91
N GLY A 220 5.04 -4.04 30.79
CA GLY A 220 3.90 -3.18 30.53
C GLY A 220 3.85 -2.67 29.07
N PRO A 221 2.66 -2.32 28.56
CA PRO A 221 1.38 -2.22 29.28
C PRO A 221 0.67 -3.58 29.48
N SER A 222 -0.21 -3.64 30.48
CA SER A 222 -0.98 -4.83 30.86
C SER A 222 -2.24 -5.06 30.00
N SER A 223 -2.63 -4.04 29.24
CA SER A 223 -3.78 -4.04 28.32
C SER A 223 -3.55 -2.99 27.23
N GLY A 224 -4.35 -3.04 26.17
CA GLY A 224 -4.51 -1.92 25.26
C GLY A 224 -4.90 -0.62 25.97
N ALA A 225 -4.69 0.46 25.24
CA ALA A 225 -4.98 1.80 25.65
C ALA A 225 -6.49 1.91 25.98
N GLY A 226 -6.85 2.53 27.11
CA GLY A 226 -8.24 2.56 27.59
C GLY A 226 -8.65 1.36 28.44
N GLY A 227 -7.72 0.42 28.69
CA GLY A 227 -7.88 -0.65 29.69
C GLY A 227 -8.22 -2.03 29.11
N SER A 228 -8.34 -2.16 27.80
CA SER A 228 -8.64 -3.42 27.12
C SER A 228 -8.13 -3.39 25.67
N GLY A 229 -8.25 -4.51 24.95
CA GLY A 229 -7.85 -4.58 23.54
C GLY A 229 -6.38 -4.93 23.33
N LYS A 230 -5.95 -4.86 22.08
CA LYS A 230 -4.58 -5.12 21.65
C LYS A 230 -3.86 -3.83 21.30
N PHE A 231 -2.53 -3.88 21.27
CA PHE A 231 -1.67 -2.75 20.94
C PHE A 231 -0.44 -3.25 20.18
N LEU A 232 0.25 -2.32 19.51
CA LEU A 232 1.57 -2.60 18.94
C LEU A 232 2.66 -2.35 19.98
N VAL A 233 3.59 -3.29 20.11
CA VAL A 233 4.69 -3.17 21.06
C VAL A 233 5.98 -3.73 20.51
N THR A 234 7.09 -3.12 20.92
CA THR A 234 8.42 -3.66 20.72
C THR A 234 9.15 -3.72 22.06
N GLU A 235 9.85 -4.82 22.30
CA GLU A 235 10.53 -5.16 23.56
C GLU A 235 11.96 -5.61 23.26
N GLY A 236 12.85 -5.49 24.25
CA GLY A 236 14.23 -5.97 24.16
C GLY A 236 15.22 -4.84 23.84
N ASN A 237 16.20 -5.15 23.00
CA ASN A 237 17.25 -4.21 22.59
C ASN A 237 17.23 -4.08 21.07
N GLY A 238 17.00 -2.88 20.60
CA GLY A 238 17.18 -2.56 19.19
C GLY A 238 16.30 -1.44 18.70
N LYS A 239 16.21 -1.34 17.38
CA LYS A 239 15.35 -0.38 16.68
C LYS A 239 14.20 -1.15 16.04
N ALA A 240 12.98 -0.59 16.06
CA ALA A 240 11.81 -1.03 15.31
C ALA A 240 11.30 0.11 14.43
N GLN A 241 10.81 -0.17 13.23
CA GLN A 241 10.28 0.82 12.32
C GLN A 241 8.91 0.38 11.77
N LEU A 242 7.93 1.29 11.83
CA LEU A 242 6.57 1.05 11.37
C LEU A 242 6.17 2.14 10.37
N LEU A 243 5.82 1.75 9.15
CA LEU A 243 5.54 2.63 8.03
C LEU A 243 4.07 2.58 7.64
N ILE A 244 3.49 3.74 7.31
CA ILE A 244 2.23 3.82 6.56
C ILE A 244 2.48 4.44 5.18
N PRO A 245 2.23 3.70 4.09
CA PRO A 245 2.46 4.17 2.72
C PRO A 245 1.25 5.00 2.24
N LEU A 246 1.25 6.31 2.48
CA LEU A 246 0.08 7.14 2.19
C LEU A 246 -0.39 7.07 0.72
N GLU A 247 0.53 6.91 -0.23
CA GLU A 247 0.18 6.73 -1.65
C GLU A 247 -0.73 5.53 -1.95
N LEU A 248 -0.77 4.53 -1.06
CA LEU A 248 -1.61 3.34 -1.20
C LEU A 248 -2.89 3.41 -0.38
N VAL A 249 -2.81 4.00 0.81
CA VAL A 249 -3.95 4.05 1.74
C VAL A 249 -4.90 5.20 1.43
N LEU A 250 -4.40 6.26 0.78
CA LEU A 250 -5.20 7.35 0.29
C LEU A 250 -5.82 6.90 -1.04
N GLY A 251 -7.09 6.48 -1.01
CA GLY A 251 -7.79 5.85 -2.15
C GLY A 251 -7.89 6.69 -3.43
N ASP A 252 -7.39 7.93 -3.45
CA ASP A 252 -7.22 8.77 -4.63
C ASP A 252 -5.72 9.04 -4.89
N HIS A 253 -5.27 8.70 -6.10
CA HIS A 253 -3.90 8.87 -6.56
C HIS A 253 -3.40 10.33 -6.64
N ASN A 254 -4.28 11.31 -6.48
CA ASN A 254 -3.94 12.73 -6.40
C ASN A 254 -4.20 13.34 -5.01
N ALA A 255 -4.54 12.53 -4.00
CA ALA A 255 -4.91 13.03 -2.69
C ALA A 255 -3.78 13.85 -2.04
N ASP A 256 -4.13 15.08 -1.68
CA ASP A 256 -3.31 15.99 -0.89
C ASP A 256 -4.23 16.69 0.12
N TYR A 257 -4.25 16.19 1.35
CA TYR A 257 -5.11 16.69 2.42
C TYR A 257 -4.42 17.75 3.28
N GLY A 258 -3.22 18.19 2.86
CA GLY A 258 -2.45 19.20 3.56
C GLY A 258 -2.02 18.74 4.95
N THR A 259 -1.98 19.69 5.89
CA THR A 259 -1.60 19.42 7.28
C THR A 259 -2.77 18.82 8.05
N MET A 260 -2.54 17.64 8.63
CA MET A 260 -3.46 16.95 9.52
C MET A 260 -2.79 16.70 10.88
N CYS A 261 -3.59 16.36 11.88
CA CYS A 261 -3.09 16.01 13.21
C CYS A 261 -3.12 14.49 13.37
N ILE A 262 -1.95 13.85 13.45
CA ILE A 262 -1.87 12.46 13.90
C ILE A 262 -1.94 12.42 15.42
N ARG A 263 -2.77 11.53 15.94
CA ARG A 263 -2.99 11.31 17.37
C ARG A 263 -2.83 9.83 17.65
N PHE A 264 -2.13 9.48 18.72
CA PHE A 264 -1.93 8.10 19.12
C PHE A 264 -1.62 8.01 20.61
N ASN A 265 -1.95 6.88 21.22
CA ASN A 265 -1.49 6.57 22.57
C ASN A 265 -0.13 5.89 22.50
N TYR A 266 0.72 6.16 23.49
CA TYR A 266 1.99 5.49 23.63
C TYR A 266 2.30 5.15 25.08
N TYR A 267 3.07 4.08 25.28
CA TYR A 267 3.54 3.61 26.56
C TYR A 267 5.04 3.32 26.46
N MET A 268 5.83 3.79 27.43
CA MET A 268 7.28 3.59 27.41
C MET A 268 7.82 3.34 28.82
N THR A 269 8.64 2.30 28.96
CA THR A 269 9.48 2.07 30.15
C THR A 269 10.96 2.36 29.91
N GLY A 270 11.34 2.65 28.67
CA GLY A 270 12.68 3.10 28.29
C GLY A 270 12.83 3.15 26.76
N GLY A 271 13.79 3.95 26.29
CA GLY A 271 14.06 4.13 24.87
C GLY A 271 13.49 5.42 24.27
N THR A 272 13.28 5.42 22.94
CA THR A 272 12.74 6.57 22.20
C THR A 272 11.66 6.15 21.21
N LEU A 273 10.67 7.00 20.98
CA LEU A 273 9.73 6.89 19.86
C LEU A 273 9.80 8.16 19.01
N LYS A 274 10.05 8.03 17.71
CA LYS A 274 10.14 9.16 16.78
C LYS A 274 9.14 8.97 15.65
N LEU A 275 8.63 10.08 15.12
CA LEU A 275 7.86 10.09 13.88
C LEU A 275 8.61 10.85 12.80
N TYR A 276 8.69 10.26 11.63
CA TYR A 276 9.33 10.82 10.45
C TYR A 276 8.33 11.00 9.32
N GLU A 277 8.52 12.06 8.55
CA GLU A 277 7.96 12.23 7.21
C GLU A 277 9.03 11.89 6.17
N ILE A 278 8.64 11.17 5.12
CA ILE A 278 9.53 10.80 4.01
C ILE A 278 8.83 11.19 2.71
N GLU A 279 9.49 11.98 1.86
CA GLU A 279 8.96 12.25 0.52
C GLU A 279 9.13 11.03 -0.40
N ASN A 280 8.10 10.72 -1.20
CA ASN A 280 8.11 9.65 -2.22
C ASN A 280 8.92 10.06 -3.45
N LYS A 281 10.18 10.45 -3.21
CA LYS A 281 11.18 10.77 -4.21
C LYS A 281 12.42 9.94 -3.91
N LYS A 282 13.10 9.51 -4.97
CA LYS A 282 14.33 8.74 -4.84
C LYS A 282 15.41 9.60 -4.16
N GLY A 283 16.03 9.08 -3.11
CA GLY A 283 17.08 9.77 -2.37
C GLY A 283 16.58 10.75 -1.32
N SER A 284 15.28 10.80 -1.03
CA SER A 284 14.74 11.59 0.07
C SER A 284 15.31 11.15 1.42
N ASN A 285 15.61 12.13 2.26
CA ASN A 285 15.97 11.91 3.66
C ASN A 285 14.71 11.88 4.54
N ARG A 286 14.79 11.16 5.66
CA ARG A 286 13.77 11.15 6.71
C ARG A 286 13.76 12.49 7.43
N GLN A 287 12.62 13.18 7.45
CA GLN A 287 12.44 14.44 8.16
C GLN A 287 11.78 14.20 9.51
N PRO A 288 12.43 14.49 10.64
CA PRO A 288 11.83 14.27 11.96
C PRO A 288 10.68 15.25 12.19
N ILE A 289 9.52 14.72 12.60
CA ILE A 289 8.36 15.52 13.00
C ILE A 289 8.36 15.74 14.51
N GLY A 290 8.66 14.69 15.27
CA GLY A 290 8.67 14.75 16.72
C GLY A 290 9.30 13.50 17.35
N SER A 291 9.56 13.60 18.65
CA SER A 291 10.11 12.50 19.44
C SER A 291 9.57 12.48 20.86
N ALA A 292 9.34 11.29 21.39
CA ALA A 292 9.14 11.01 22.80
C ALA A 292 10.30 10.15 23.33
N SER A 293 10.70 10.38 24.58
CA SER A 293 11.76 9.62 25.24
C SER A 293 11.50 9.53 26.74
N GLY A 294 12.26 8.67 27.41
CA GLY A 294 12.19 8.48 28.86
C GLY A 294 11.23 7.35 29.28
N ASN A 295 11.12 7.17 30.59
CA ASN A 295 10.25 6.18 31.21
C ASN A 295 9.02 6.89 31.78
N ARG A 296 7.82 6.55 31.30
CA ARG A 296 6.56 7.07 31.83
C ARG A 296 5.76 6.01 32.60
N GLY A 297 5.91 4.73 32.25
CA GLY A 297 5.23 3.62 32.92
C GLY A 297 3.68 3.67 32.84
N GLN A 298 3.11 4.51 31.98
CA GLN A 298 1.66 4.67 31.79
C GLN A 298 1.33 5.08 30.35
N TRP A 299 0.08 4.87 29.92
CA TRP A 299 -0.41 5.32 28.61
C TRP A 299 -0.49 6.85 28.56
N ASN A 300 -0.03 7.43 27.46
CA ASN A 300 -0.04 8.87 27.22
C ASN A 300 -0.52 9.17 25.80
N CYS A 301 -1.31 10.23 25.61
CA CYS A 301 -1.65 10.75 24.30
C CYS A 301 -0.51 11.60 23.73
N MET A 302 -0.18 11.37 22.46
CA MET A 302 0.73 12.18 21.67
C MET A 302 0.01 12.72 20.44
N LYS A 303 0.31 13.96 20.07
CA LYS A 303 -0.29 14.64 18.92
C LYS A 303 0.80 15.37 18.14
N TRP A 304 0.91 15.11 16.84
CA TRP A 304 1.85 15.83 15.96
C TRP A 304 1.20 16.24 14.65
N SER A 305 1.56 17.43 14.16
CA SER A 305 1.13 17.91 12.85
C SER A 305 1.95 17.23 11.76
N VAL A 306 1.29 16.62 10.78
CA VAL A 306 1.90 15.88 9.67
C VAL A 306 1.27 16.29 8.35
N LYS A 307 2.02 16.20 7.24
CA LYS A 307 1.44 16.43 5.91
C LYS A 307 0.94 15.10 5.34
N VAL A 308 -0.35 15.04 5.06
CA VAL A 308 -1.00 13.84 4.52
C VAL A 308 -1.26 14.02 3.03
N SER A 309 -0.50 13.31 2.21
CA SER A 309 -0.61 13.34 0.75
C SER A 309 0.02 12.10 0.14
N VAL A 310 -0.38 11.73 -1.08
CA VAL A 310 0.24 10.64 -1.85
C VAL A 310 1.73 10.84 -2.12
N LYS A 311 2.26 12.04 -1.93
CA LYS A 311 3.67 12.39 -2.14
C LYS A 311 4.56 12.00 -0.96
N ARG A 312 4.00 11.44 0.11
CA ARG A 312 4.67 11.26 1.41
C ARG A 312 4.40 9.90 2.03
N GLN A 313 5.22 9.53 3.00
CA GLN A 313 5.02 8.43 3.92
C GLN A 313 5.26 8.91 5.34
N LEU A 314 4.61 8.27 6.30
CA LEU A 314 4.87 8.47 7.72
C LEU A 314 5.49 7.21 8.30
N MET A 315 6.52 7.38 9.12
CA MET A 315 7.25 6.27 9.72
C MET A 315 7.50 6.52 11.20
N PHE A 316 6.97 5.64 12.04
CA PHE A 316 7.41 5.54 13.43
C PHE A 316 8.73 4.79 13.51
N GLU A 317 9.62 5.26 14.37
CA GLU A 317 10.85 4.56 14.74
C GLU A 317 10.92 4.49 16.27
N ALA A 318 10.87 3.28 16.81
CA ALA A 318 11.13 3.02 18.22
C ALA A 318 12.57 2.54 18.40
N THR A 319 13.23 2.97 19.46
CA THR A 319 14.46 2.34 19.95
C THR A 319 14.22 1.89 21.37
N THR A 320 14.66 0.67 21.69
CA THR A 320 14.58 0.08 23.03
C THR A 320 15.96 -0.36 23.49
N SER A 321 16.21 -0.20 24.78
CA SER A 321 17.43 -0.63 25.46
C SER A 321 17.06 -1.32 26.78
N GLY A 322 16.41 -2.48 26.70
CA GLY A 322 15.92 -3.25 27.84
C GLY A 322 14.56 -2.78 28.37
N GLY A 323 13.93 -1.82 27.68
CA GLY A 323 12.60 -1.30 27.98
C GLY A 323 11.57 -1.71 26.93
N VAL A 324 10.36 -1.18 27.11
CA VAL A 324 9.23 -1.37 26.21
C VAL A 324 8.87 -0.04 25.56
N VAL A 325 8.53 -0.08 24.27
CA VAL A 325 7.84 1.00 23.56
C VAL A 325 6.60 0.41 22.90
N ALA A 326 5.43 0.90 23.28
CA ALA A 326 4.15 0.51 22.70
C ALA A 326 3.40 1.72 22.17
N ILE A 327 2.59 1.50 21.13
CA ILE A 327 1.69 2.47 20.53
C ILE A 327 0.32 1.83 20.31
N ASP A 328 -0.71 2.66 20.37
CA ASP A 328 -2.09 2.24 20.22
C ASP A 328 -2.98 3.37 19.69
N ASP A 329 -4.19 3.03 19.21
CA ASP A 329 -5.25 3.96 18.86
C ASP A 329 -4.81 5.11 17.93
N ILE A 330 -4.14 4.75 16.84
CA ILE A 330 -3.67 5.74 15.87
C ILE A 330 -4.85 6.28 15.08
N SER A 331 -5.01 7.60 15.06
CA SER A 331 -6.04 8.30 14.30
C SER A 331 -5.55 9.63 13.75
N PHE A 332 -6.27 10.15 12.77
CA PHE A 332 -6.00 11.46 12.17
C PHE A 332 -7.20 12.37 12.36
N THR A 333 -6.98 13.66 12.62
CA THR A 333 -8.03 14.69 12.51
C THR A 333 -7.66 15.71 11.46
N GLU A 334 -8.67 16.40 10.95
CA GLU A 334 -8.45 17.50 10.02
C GLU A 334 -7.73 18.66 10.71
N ASN A 335 -6.95 19.41 9.92
CA ASN A 335 -6.09 20.51 10.36
C ASN A 335 -4.92 20.04 11.25
N GLY A 336 -3.95 20.94 11.49
CA GLY A 336 -2.83 20.66 12.39
C GLY A 336 -3.26 20.47 13.84
N CYS A 337 -2.37 19.89 14.66
CA CYS A 337 -2.63 19.72 16.09
C CYS A 337 -2.63 21.06 16.82
N THR A 338 -3.58 21.21 17.75
CA THR A 338 -3.70 22.31 18.72
C THR A 338 -3.12 21.91 20.07
#